data_AF-A0A2I0M196-F1
#
_entry.id   AF-A0A2I0M196-F1
#
_cell.length_a   1.000
_cell.length_b   1.000
_cell.length_c   1.000
_cell.angle_alpha   90.00
_cell.angle_beta   90.00
_cell.angle_gamma   90.00
#
_symmetry.space_group_name_H-M   'P 1'
#
loop_
_entity.id
_entity.type
_entity.pdbx_description
1 polymer ?
#
loop_
_entity_poly.entity_id
_entity_poly.type
_entity_poly.pdbx_seq_one_letter_code
_entity_poly.pdbx_strand_id
1 'polypeptide(L)'
;MTVAITDRLIQDNAVTKRTLQLVGVAAMFIVSKYEEILSPAVEDFACVTNHSYTKLQICQMEMKILQALGFCLGHPPPPHFLRRASMIAEPMLYCDLLHVDLEQHILAKYLMDLSIVDYDMVHFPPSKITAAASCLSLKLKGHKWIPTLQYHMSYTERDLLPVMQHTAKNVILVNEGITQHVAIKKKYSTNKNIEISGSEELKSSITQHLAQPLMQELTPL
;
A
#
# COMPACT_ATOMS: atom_id res chain seq x y z
N MET A 1 -1.45 5.84 6.60
CA MET A 1 -1.50 7.32 6.70
C MET A 1 -0.11 7.97 6.67
N THR A 2 0.91 7.38 7.28
CA THR A 2 2.29 7.94 7.31
C THR A 2 2.82 8.30 5.93
N VAL A 3 2.64 7.40 4.96
CA VAL A 3 3.05 7.59 3.56
C VAL A 3 2.33 8.80 2.96
N ALA A 4 0.99 8.86 3.08
CA ALA A 4 0.21 9.98 2.58
C ALA A 4 0.58 11.34 3.20
N ILE A 5 0.94 11.39 4.50
CA ILE A 5 1.46 12.62 5.13
C ILE A 5 2.82 12.99 4.55
N THR A 6 3.70 12.00 4.36
CA THR A 6 5.03 12.20 3.78
C THR A 6 4.93 12.73 2.36
N ASP A 7 4.11 12.11 1.51
CA ASP A 7 3.92 12.52 0.12
C ASP A 7 3.34 13.93 0.01
N ARG A 8 2.28 14.22 0.79
CA ARG A 8 1.67 15.55 0.82
C ARG A 8 2.58 16.64 1.36
N LEU A 9 3.56 16.29 2.21
CA LEU A 9 4.56 17.25 2.63
C LEU A 9 5.55 17.52 1.50
N ILE A 10 6.13 16.45 0.94
CA ILE A 10 7.26 16.54 0.00
C ILE A 10 6.83 17.07 -1.38
N GLN A 11 5.55 16.91 -1.75
CA GLN A 11 5.03 17.47 -3.01
C GLN A 11 5.19 19.01 -3.07
N ASP A 12 5.04 19.71 -1.93
CA ASP A 12 5.05 21.19 -1.85
C ASP A 12 6.25 21.74 -1.05
N ASN A 13 7.06 20.87 -0.45
CA ASN A 13 8.19 21.26 0.40
C ASN A 13 9.46 20.51 -0.01
N ALA A 14 10.49 21.25 -0.40
CA ALA A 14 11.80 20.66 -0.67
C ALA A 14 12.40 20.05 0.61
N VAL A 15 12.71 18.76 0.56
CA VAL A 15 13.32 18.01 1.66
C VAL A 15 14.66 17.45 1.20
N THR A 16 15.72 17.69 1.99
CA THR A 16 17.05 17.13 1.70
C THR A 16 17.12 15.65 2.06
N LYS A 17 18.01 14.89 1.40
CA LYS A 17 18.26 13.48 1.72
C LYS A 17 18.56 13.24 3.20
N ARG A 18 19.28 14.15 3.87
CA ARG A 18 19.64 14.06 5.30
C ARG A 18 18.45 14.25 6.24
N THR A 19 17.41 14.96 5.80
CA THR A 19 16.21 15.26 6.60
C THR A 19 15.03 14.35 6.26
N LEU A 20 15.15 13.53 5.23
CA LEU A 20 14.05 12.66 4.77
C LEU A 20 13.64 11.62 5.82
N GLN A 21 14.62 11.02 6.53
CA GLN A 21 14.31 10.08 7.61
C GLN A 21 13.61 10.78 8.79
N LEU A 22 14.02 12.00 9.13
CA LEU A 22 13.36 12.82 10.16
C LEU A 22 11.90 13.11 9.79
N VAL A 23 11.63 13.45 8.53
CA VAL A 23 10.26 13.64 8.02
C VAL A 23 9.44 12.36 8.18
N GLY A 24 9.97 11.21 7.74
CA GLY A 24 9.24 9.94 7.84
C GLY A 24 8.92 9.53 9.27
N VAL A 25 9.87 9.75 10.19
CA VAL A 25 9.71 9.42 11.61
C VAL A 25 8.72 10.37 12.29
N ALA A 26 8.80 11.67 12.02
CA ALA A 26 7.85 12.65 12.53
C ALA A 26 6.43 12.42 11.97
N ALA A 27 6.30 12.07 10.67
CA ALA A 27 5.02 11.69 10.08
C ALA A 27 4.44 10.44 10.74
N MET A 28 5.29 9.45 11.07
CA MET A 28 4.87 8.24 11.77
C MET A 28 4.43 8.54 13.20
N PHE A 29 5.11 9.46 13.90
CA PHE A 29 4.74 9.93 15.24
C PHE A 29 3.39 10.68 15.24
N ILE A 30 3.14 11.54 14.24
CA ILE A 30 1.84 12.20 14.08
C ILE A 30 0.73 11.15 13.93
N VAL A 31 0.95 10.15 13.05
CA VAL A 31 -0.05 9.12 12.77
C VAL A 31 -0.28 8.22 13.97
N SER A 32 0.75 7.86 14.73
CA SER A 32 0.57 7.03 15.92
C SER A 32 -0.30 7.74 16.96
N LYS A 33 -0.14 9.05 17.13
CA LYS A 33 -1.02 9.85 18.00
C LYS A 33 -2.45 9.98 17.48
N TYR A 34 -2.67 9.80 16.17
CA TYR A 34 -3.96 9.96 15.54
C TYR A 34 -4.78 8.66 15.46
N GLU A 35 -4.13 7.54 15.12
CA GLU A 35 -4.80 6.25 14.87
C GLU A 35 -4.67 5.24 16.02
N GLU A 36 -3.57 5.26 16.79
CA GLU A 36 -3.34 4.24 17.82
C GLU A 36 -4.02 4.61 19.14
N ILE A 37 -4.63 3.62 19.78
CA ILE A 37 -5.17 3.78 21.15
C ILE A 37 -4.04 4.13 22.13
N LEU A 38 -2.87 3.50 21.93
CA LEU A 38 -1.67 3.70 22.73
C LEU A 38 -0.53 4.13 21.80
N SER A 39 -0.37 5.44 21.63
CA SER A 39 0.75 5.98 20.86
C SER A 39 2.09 5.72 21.59
N PRO A 40 3.15 5.29 20.89
CA PRO A 40 4.50 5.27 21.42
C PRO A 40 4.97 6.67 21.81
N ALA A 41 5.97 6.73 22.68
CA ALA A 41 6.55 7.99 23.14
C ALA A 41 7.56 8.50 22.10
N VAL A 42 7.86 9.81 22.13
CA VAL A 42 8.82 10.41 21.17
C VAL A 42 10.23 9.80 21.31
N GLU A 43 10.55 9.30 22.49
CA GLU A 43 11.74 8.53 22.84
C GLU A 43 11.91 7.30 21.94
N ASP A 44 10.82 6.57 21.68
CA ASP A 44 10.83 5.34 20.90
C ASP A 44 11.18 5.64 19.45
N PHE A 45 10.63 6.74 18.92
CA PHE A 45 10.94 7.22 17.58
C PHE A 45 12.40 7.69 17.44
N ALA A 46 12.93 8.36 18.46
CA ALA A 46 14.35 8.71 18.48
C ALA A 46 15.24 7.45 18.51
N CYS A 47 14.86 6.45 19.32
CA CYS A 47 15.54 5.16 19.43
C CYS A 47 15.57 4.41 18.09
N VAL A 48 14.44 4.31 17.38
CA VAL A 48 14.32 3.65 16.06
C VAL A 48 15.25 4.27 15.00
N THR A 49 15.59 5.55 15.16
CA THR A 49 16.56 6.23 14.28
C THR A 49 18.02 6.08 14.71
N ASN A 50 18.32 5.16 15.63
CA ASN A 50 19.62 5.05 16.31
C ASN A 50 20.07 6.39 16.91
N HIS A 51 19.14 7.16 17.45
CA HIS A 51 19.38 8.51 17.98
C HIS A 51 20.02 9.49 16.99
N SER A 52 19.85 9.26 15.69
CA SER A 52 20.27 10.22 14.64
C SER A 52 19.56 11.57 14.79
N TYR A 53 18.38 11.57 15.43
CA TYR A 53 17.61 12.77 15.74
C TYR A 53 17.22 12.81 17.21
N THR A 54 17.26 14.03 17.76
CA THR A 54 16.80 14.34 19.12
C THR A 54 15.28 14.44 19.17
N LYS A 55 14.71 14.24 20.36
CA LYS A 55 13.26 14.45 20.62
C LYS A 55 12.80 15.84 20.15
N LEU A 56 13.61 16.86 20.43
CA LEU A 56 13.32 18.23 20.03
C LEU A 56 13.22 18.38 18.51
N GLN A 57 14.13 17.77 17.75
CA GLN A 57 14.07 17.78 16.28
C GLN A 57 12.82 17.07 15.75
N ILE A 58 12.41 15.96 16.37
CA ILE A 58 11.19 15.24 15.99
C ILE A 58 9.96 16.12 16.26
N CYS A 59 9.86 16.74 17.44
CA CYS A 59 8.75 17.65 17.77
C CYS A 59 8.72 18.88 16.85
N GLN A 60 9.87 19.46 16.52
CA GLN A 60 9.96 20.58 15.59
C GLN A 60 9.51 20.18 14.17
N MET A 61 9.91 19.01 13.70
CA MET A 61 9.47 18.49 12.42
C MET A 61 7.98 18.19 12.43
N GLU A 62 7.44 17.62 13.51
CA GLU A 62 6.01 17.43 13.68
C GLU A 62 5.24 18.73 13.51
N MET A 63 5.64 19.79 14.22
CA MET A 63 4.98 21.09 14.11
C MET A 63 5.01 21.61 12.67
N LYS A 64 6.16 21.48 11.99
CA LYS A 64 6.31 21.89 10.58
C LYS A 64 5.35 21.11 9.67
N ILE A 65 5.24 19.80 9.86
CA ILE A 65 4.34 18.95 9.07
C ILE A 65 2.89 19.36 9.29
N LEU A 66 2.46 19.52 10.55
CA LEU A 66 1.09 19.90 10.88
C LEU A 66 0.72 21.27 10.31
N GLN A 67 1.63 22.23 10.38
CA GLN A 67 1.46 23.56 9.80
C GLN A 67 1.36 23.51 8.27
N ALA A 68 2.27 22.78 7.61
CA ALA A 68 2.27 22.64 6.15
C ALA A 68 0.99 21.98 5.63
N LEU A 69 0.39 21.07 6.40
CA LEU A 69 -0.85 20.38 6.04
C LEU A 69 -2.12 21.10 6.53
N GLY A 70 -2.02 22.25 7.19
CA GLY A 70 -3.16 22.96 7.78
C GLY A 70 -3.94 22.10 8.79
N PHE A 71 -3.25 21.19 9.50
CA PHE A 71 -3.84 20.19 10.39
C PHE A 71 -4.87 19.25 9.72
N CYS A 72 -4.94 19.21 8.38
CA CYS A 72 -5.85 18.34 7.65
C CYS A 72 -5.27 16.93 7.48
N LEU A 73 -5.50 16.04 8.46
CA LEU A 73 -5.01 14.64 8.44
C LEU A 73 -6.03 13.61 7.91
N GLY A 74 -7.33 13.95 7.87
CA GLY A 74 -8.45 13.01 7.74
C GLY A 74 -8.73 12.38 6.36
N HIS A 75 -7.71 12.10 5.55
CA HIS A 75 -7.92 11.37 4.29
C HIS A 75 -8.11 9.87 4.56
N PRO A 76 -9.18 9.23 4.04
CA PRO A 76 -9.45 7.82 4.32
C PRO A 76 -8.32 6.95 3.75
N PRO A 77 -7.60 6.17 4.58
CA PRO A 77 -6.52 5.34 4.08
C PRO A 77 -7.04 4.10 3.32
N PRO A 78 -6.22 3.52 2.41
CA PRO A 78 -6.59 2.37 1.58
C PRO A 78 -7.28 1.19 2.31
N PRO A 79 -6.90 0.82 3.57
CA PRO A 79 -7.56 -0.27 4.29
C PRO A 79 -9.07 -0.09 4.53
N HIS A 80 -9.60 1.14 4.62
CA HIS A 80 -11.05 1.33 4.76
C HIS A 80 -11.81 0.95 3.50
N PHE A 81 -11.26 1.32 2.34
CA PHE A 81 -11.82 0.91 1.05
C PHE A 81 -11.74 -0.62 0.90
N LEU A 82 -10.68 -1.25 1.41
CA LEU A 82 -10.49 -2.70 1.27
C LEU A 82 -11.48 -3.48 2.13
N ARG A 83 -11.72 -3.02 3.37
CA ARG A 83 -12.76 -3.57 4.23
C ARG A 83 -14.12 -3.47 3.56
N ARG A 84 -14.45 -2.29 3.00
CA ARG A 84 -15.70 -2.08 2.27
C ARG A 84 -15.82 -3.03 1.06
N ALA A 85 -14.78 -3.15 0.25
CA ALA A 85 -14.77 -4.06 -0.91
C ALA A 85 -14.99 -5.53 -0.50
N SER A 86 -14.37 -5.96 0.60
CA SER A 86 -14.52 -7.32 1.12
C SER A 86 -15.95 -7.58 1.61
N MET A 87 -16.54 -6.65 2.36
CA MET A 87 -17.94 -6.74 2.82
C MET A 87 -18.96 -6.78 1.67
N ILE A 88 -18.64 -6.18 0.52
CA ILE A 88 -19.53 -6.23 -0.66
C ILE A 88 -19.41 -7.57 -1.38
N ALA A 89 -18.22 -8.17 -1.38
CA ALA A 89 -17.97 -9.47 -2.00
C ALA A 89 -18.53 -10.65 -1.18
N GLU A 90 -18.49 -10.55 0.15
CA GLU A 90 -18.85 -11.61 1.11
C GLU A 90 -20.25 -12.22 0.90
N PRO A 91 -21.36 -11.45 0.74
CA PRO A 91 -22.69 -12.04 0.56
C PRO A 91 -22.88 -12.79 -0.77
N MET A 92 -22.06 -12.47 -1.78
CA MET A 92 -22.11 -13.12 -3.09
C MET A 92 -21.21 -14.36 -3.18
N LEU A 93 -20.29 -14.53 -2.24
CA LEU A 93 -19.36 -15.67 -2.17
C LEU A 93 -19.83 -16.76 -1.18
N TYR A 94 -21.09 -16.71 -0.74
CA TYR A 94 -21.68 -17.68 0.22
C TYR A 94 -21.83 -19.10 -0.34
N CYS A 95 -21.38 -19.36 -1.58
CA CYS A 95 -21.23 -20.70 -2.13
C CYS A 95 -19.80 -21.19 -1.86
N ASP A 96 -19.65 -21.88 -0.73
CA ASP A 96 -18.48 -22.65 -0.28
C ASP A 96 -17.23 -21.86 0.15
N LEU A 97 -16.84 -22.07 1.43
CA LEU A 97 -15.52 -21.82 2.05
C LEU A 97 -15.24 -20.40 2.61
N LEU A 98 -15.44 -20.25 3.93
CA LEU A 98 -14.93 -19.16 4.77
C LEU A 98 -13.40 -18.90 4.62
N HIS A 99 -12.64 -19.91 4.15
CA HIS A 99 -11.20 -19.80 3.90
C HIS A 99 -10.84 -19.01 2.64
N VAL A 100 -11.69 -19.05 1.60
CA VAL A 100 -11.43 -18.37 0.32
C VAL A 100 -11.49 -16.84 0.50
N ASP A 101 -12.35 -16.36 1.40
CA ASP A 101 -12.50 -14.92 1.67
C ASP A 101 -11.29 -14.32 2.40
N LEU A 102 -10.76 -15.01 3.41
CA LEU A 102 -9.60 -14.52 4.17
C LEU A 102 -8.33 -14.47 3.30
N GLU A 103 -8.07 -15.52 2.53
CA GLU A 103 -6.91 -15.57 1.65
C GLU A 103 -6.98 -14.47 0.58
N GLN A 104 -8.16 -14.31 -0.03
CA GLN A 104 -8.43 -13.27 -0.99
C GLN A 104 -8.22 -11.85 -0.40
N HIS A 105 -8.73 -11.61 0.80
CA HIS A 105 -8.55 -10.36 1.51
C HIS A 105 -7.06 -10.07 1.80
N ILE A 106 -6.32 -11.07 2.29
CA ILE A 106 -4.90 -10.95 2.60
C ILE A 106 -4.07 -10.72 1.32
N LEU A 107 -4.41 -11.39 0.22
CA LEU A 107 -3.79 -11.20 -1.09
C LEU A 107 -4.02 -9.77 -1.61
N ALA A 108 -5.27 -9.29 -1.59
CA ALA A 108 -5.59 -7.92 -1.98
C ALA A 108 -4.85 -6.90 -1.10
N LYS A 109 -4.73 -7.16 0.19
CA LYS A 109 -3.98 -6.32 1.13
C LYS A 109 -2.48 -6.29 0.83
N TYR A 110 -1.89 -7.44 0.49
CA TYR A 110 -0.49 -7.53 0.08
C TYR A 110 -0.23 -6.73 -1.20
N LEU A 111 -1.05 -6.94 -2.23
CA LEU A 111 -0.97 -6.23 -3.51
C LEU A 111 -1.14 -4.71 -3.33
N MET A 112 -2.06 -4.30 -2.47
CA MET A 112 -2.26 -2.90 -2.09
C MET A 112 -1.02 -2.35 -1.36
N ASP A 113 -0.46 -3.05 -0.37
CA ASP A 113 0.71 -2.60 0.38
C ASP A 113 1.94 -2.44 -0.54
N LEU A 114 2.10 -3.27 -1.58
CA LEU A 114 3.20 -3.12 -2.57
C LEU A 114 3.19 -1.76 -3.29
N SER A 115 2.03 -1.11 -3.43
CA SER A 115 1.94 0.21 -4.07
C SER A 115 2.64 1.32 -3.27
N ILE A 116 2.85 1.11 -1.95
CA ILE A 116 3.43 2.12 -1.04
C ILE A 116 4.87 2.48 -1.42
N VAL A 117 5.61 1.53 -2.01
CA VAL A 117 7.03 1.72 -2.36
C VAL A 117 7.24 2.12 -3.82
N ASP A 118 6.16 2.23 -4.60
CA ASP A 118 6.22 2.56 -6.03
C ASP A 118 5.90 4.05 -6.25
N TYR A 119 6.92 4.83 -6.58
CA TYR A 119 6.76 6.26 -6.84
C TYR A 119 5.81 6.54 -8.01
N ASP A 120 5.79 5.67 -9.02
CA ASP A 120 4.89 5.82 -10.17
C ASP A 120 3.42 5.75 -9.77
N MET A 121 3.10 5.18 -8.59
CA MET A 121 1.73 5.01 -8.12
C MET A 121 1.24 6.11 -7.18
N VAL A 122 2.09 7.05 -6.76
CA VAL A 122 1.76 8.06 -5.73
C VAL A 122 0.56 8.94 -6.10
N HIS A 123 0.33 9.16 -7.39
CA HIS A 123 -0.75 10.00 -7.91
C HIS A 123 -2.10 9.29 -7.97
N PHE A 124 -2.15 7.97 -7.82
CA PHE A 124 -3.41 7.24 -7.83
C PHE A 124 -4.17 7.42 -6.50
N PRO A 125 -5.48 7.70 -6.54
CA PRO A 125 -6.24 7.85 -5.31
C PRO A 125 -6.33 6.52 -4.55
N PRO A 126 -6.34 6.53 -3.20
CA PRO A 126 -6.44 5.33 -2.36
C PRO A 126 -7.56 4.37 -2.76
N SER A 127 -8.73 4.90 -3.15
CA SER A 127 -9.88 4.09 -3.57
C SER A 127 -9.59 3.27 -4.83
N LYS A 128 -8.84 3.84 -5.79
CA LYS A 128 -8.48 3.19 -7.05
C LYS A 128 -7.39 2.15 -6.85
N ILE A 129 -6.39 2.44 -6.00
CA ILE A 129 -5.36 1.48 -5.59
C ILE A 129 -6.02 0.24 -4.98
N THR A 130 -6.91 0.45 -4.02
CA THR A 130 -7.64 -0.65 -3.39
C THR A 130 -8.50 -1.42 -4.38
N ALA A 131 -9.29 -0.74 -5.21
CA ALA A 131 -10.14 -1.41 -6.20
C ALA A 131 -9.33 -2.27 -7.17
N ALA A 132 -8.20 -1.75 -7.65
CA ALA A 132 -7.30 -2.48 -8.54
C ALA A 132 -6.65 -3.68 -7.85
N ALA A 133 -6.21 -3.53 -6.59
CA ALA A 133 -5.65 -4.64 -5.81
C ALA A 133 -6.69 -5.76 -5.59
N SER A 134 -7.94 -5.41 -5.26
CA SER A 134 -9.05 -6.37 -5.13
C SER A 134 -9.44 -7.00 -6.48
N CYS A 135 -9.43 -6.24 -7.57
CA CYS A 135 -9.70 -6.76 -8.91
C CYS A 135 -8.59 -7.74 -9.36
N LEU A 136 -7.33 -7.40 -9.11
CA LEU A 136 -6.19 -8.25 -9.43
C LEU A 136 -6.21 -9.52 -8.59
N SER A 137 -6.46 -9.45 -7.29
CA SER A 137 -6.57 -10.64 -6.44
C SER A 137 -7.67 -11.59 -6.95
N LEU A 138 -8.83 -11.04 -7.36
CA LEU A 138 -9.93 -11.85 -7.93
C LEU A 138 -9.46 -12.57 -9.20
N LYS A 139 -8.79 -11.85 -10.11
CA LYS A 139 -8.26 -12.44 -11.35
C LYS A 139 -7.25 -13.54 -11.09
N LEU A 140 -6.34 -13.35 -10.13
CA LEU A 140 -5.33 -14.35 -9.77
C LEU A 140 -5.96 -15.63 -9.21
N LYS A 141 -7.11 -15.52 -8.55
CA LYS A 141 -7.93 -16.66 -8.08
C LYS A 141 -8.94 -17.16 -9.13
N GLY A 142 -8.91 -16.64 -10.36
CA GLY A 142 -9.79 -17.08 -11.46
C GLY A 142 -11.20 -16.48 -11.45
N HIS A 143 -11.46 -15.48 -10.60
CA HIS A 143 -12.73 -14.77 -10.52
C HIS A 143 -12.75 -13.50 -11.39
N LYS A 144 -13.96 -13.02 -11.73
CA LYS A 144 -14.18 -11.82 -12.54
C LYS A 144 -14.48 -10.60 -11.67
N TRP A 145 -14.22 -9.41 -12.20
CA TRP A 145 -14.71 -8.17 -11.61
C TRP A 145 -16.23 -8.08 -11.78
N ILE A 146 -16.98 -8.27 -10.70
CA ILE A 146 -18.45 -8.36 -10.75
C ILE A 146 -19.12 -6.97 -10.82
N PRO A 147 -20.30 -6.85 -11.47
CA PRO A 147 -21.02 -5.58 -11.59
C PRO A 147 -21.32 -4.90 -10.24
N THR A 148 -21.56 -5.67 -9.19
CA THR A 148 -21.81 -5.15 -7.83
C THR A 148 -20.59 -4.42 -7.26
N LEU A 149 -19.39 -5.00 -7.42
CA LEU A 149 -18.14 -4.35 -7.01
C LEU A 149 -17.87 -3.11 -7.87
N GLN A 150 -18.08 -3.19 -9.17
CA GLN A 150 -17.98 -2.04 -10.08
C GLN A 150 -18.90 -0.89 -9.65
N TYR A 151 -20.15 -1.19 -9.29
CA TYR A 151 -21.13 -0.19 -8.85
C TYR A 151 -20.68 0.50 -7.55
N HIS A 152 -20.29 -0.28 -6.53
CA HIS A 152 -19.96 0.28 -5.22
C HIS A 152 -18.56 0.89 -5.10
N MET A 153 -17.60 0.41 -5.90
CA MET A 153 -16.24 0.96 -5.96
C MET A 153 -16.12 2.05 -7.04
N SER A 154 -17.13 2.19 -7.90
CA SER A 154 -17.22 3.21 -8.95
C SER A 154 -16.11 3.15 -10.01
N TYR A 155 -15.52 1.96 -10.23
CA TYR A 155 -14.48 1.74 -11.23
C TYR A 155 -14.80 0.51 -12.08
N THR A 156 -14.68 0.68 -13.41
CA THR A 156 -14.69 -0.44 -14.35
C THR A 156 -13.33 -1.15 -14.33
N GLU A 157 -13.28 -2.39 -14.78
CA GLU A 157 -12.00 -3.12 -14.92
C GLU A 157 -10.99 -2.36 -15.79
N ARG A 158 -11.47 -1.64 -16.83
CA ARG A 158 -10.63 -0.83 -17.70
C ARG A 158 -10.00 0.34 -16.97
N ASP A 159 -10.74 0.99 -16.07
CA ASP A 159 -10.22 2.10 -15.26
C ASP A 159 -9.10 1.63 -14.33
N LEU A 160 -9.19 0.38 -13.85
CA LEU A 160 -8.25 -0.24 -12.93
C LEU A 160 -7.01 -0.80 -13.61
N LEU A 161 -7.05 -1.00 -14.93
CA LEU A 161 -5.98 -1.64 -15.69
C LEU A 161 -4.60 -1.01 -15.45
N PRO A 162 -4.40 0.32 -15.54
CA PRO A 162 -3.07 0.90 -15.31
C PRO A 162 -2.52 0.56 -13.92
N VAL A 163 -3.36 0.63 -12.89
CA VAL A 163 -2.97 0.35 -11.51
C VAL A 163 -2.65 -1.14 -11.34
N MET A 164 -3.43 -2.04 -11.96
CA MET A 164 -3.13 -3.48 -11.96
C MET A 164 -1.81 -3.80 -12.65
N GLN A 165 -1.45 -3.08 -13.73
CA GLN A 165 -0.16 -3.24 -14.42
C GLN A 165 1.01 -2.84 -13.50
N HIS A 166 0.91 -1.68 -12.84
CA HIS A 166 1.93 -1.25 -11.86
C HIS A 166 2.04 -2.23 -10.68
N THR A 167 0.92 -2.71 -10.14
CA THR A 167 0.93 -3.71 -9.08
C THR A 167 1.57 -5.02 -9.54
N ALA A 168 1.27 -5.50 -10.76
CA ALA A 168 1.89 -6.69 -11.33
C ALA A 168 3.41 -6.51 -11.56
N LYS A 169 3.84 -5.35 -12.07
CA LYS A 169 5.27 -4.94 -12.14
C LYS A 169 5.92 -5.11 -10.77
N ASN A 170 5.32 -4.54 -9.73
CA ASN A 170 5.87 -4.60 -8.37
C ASN A 170 5.97 -6.03 -7.83
N VAL A 171 4.99 -6.90 -8.12
CA VAL A 171 5.05 -8.33 -7.79
C VAL A 171 6.25 -9.01 -8.45
N ILE A 172 6.49 -8.77 -9.74
CA ILE A 172 7.64 -9.34 -10.45
C ILE A 172 8.96 -8.83 -9.85
N LEU A 173 9.08 -7.52 -9.65
CA LEU A 173 10.30 -6.92 -9.09
C LEU A 173 10.70 -7.55 -7.75
N VAL A 174 9.75 -7.79 -6.85
CA VAL A 174 10.02 -8.42 -5.55
C VAL A 174 10.18 -9.95 -5.63
N ASN A 175 9.57 -10.61 -6.63
CA ASN A 175 9.66 -12.06 -6.80
C ASN A 175 10.97 -12.49 -7.44
N GLU A 176 11.43 -11.76 -8.44
CA GLU A 176 12.67 -12.03 -9.17
C GLU A 176 13.91 -11.41 -8.50
N GLY A 177 13.73 -10.69 -7.39
CA GLY A 177 14.83 -10.08 -6.65
C GLY A 177 15.46 -8.88 -7.36
N ILE A 178 14.74 -8.25 -8.30
CA ILE A 178 15.19 -7.07 -9.04
C ILE A 178 15.25 -5.84 -8.12
N THR A 179 14.29 -5.72 -7.19
CA THR A 179 14.27 -4.62 -6.20
C THR A 179 14.86 -5.01 -4.86
N GLN A 180 15.52 -4.05 -4.20
CA GLN A 180 16.01 -4.18 -2.83
C GLN A 180 14.90 -3.96 -1.78
N HIS A 181 13.76 -3.40 -2.18
CA HIS A 181 12.65 -3.03 -1.28
C HIS A 181 11.74 -4.23 -0.94
N VAL A 182 12.27 -5.22 -0.23
CA VAL A 182 11.59 -6.51 0.04
C VAL A 182 10.85 -6.57 1.38
N ALA A 183 10.81 -5.48 2.15
CA ALA A 183 10.24 -5.47 3.52
C ALA A 183 8.76 -5.88 3.54
N ILE A 184 7.96 -5.43 2.56
CA ILE A 184 6.55 -5.79 2.43
C ILE A 184 6.43 -7.29 2.11
N LYS A 185 7.18 -7.80 1.14
CA LYS A 185 7.20 -9.24 0.83
C LYS A 185 7.50 -10.08 2.08
N LYS A 186 8.54 -9.73 2.84
CA LYS A 186 8.90 -10.40 4.10
C LYS A 186 7.81 -10.32 5.17
N LYS A 187 7.10 -9.19 5.29
CA LYS A 187 5.95 -9.07 6.21
C LYS A 187 4.87 -10.09 5.86
N TYR A 188 4.56 -10.25 4.58
CA TYR A 188 3.54 -11.15 4.06
C TYR A 188 4.00 -12.59 3.83
N SER A 189 5.27 -12.92 4.14
CA SER A 189 5.79 -14.30 4.15
C SER A 189 5.68 -14.98 5.52
N THR A 190 4.97 -14.37 6.47
CA THR A 190 4.79 -14.89 7.82
C THR A 190 3.49 -15.67 7.94
N ASN A 191 3.43 -16.64 8.87
CA ASN A 191 2.21 -17.41 9.19
C ASN A 191 0.99 -16.54 9.50
N LYS A 192 1.20 -15.36 10.13
CA LYS A 192 0.13 -14.40 10.42
C LYS A 192 -0.58 -13.91 9.15
N ASN A 193 0.14 -13.86 8.03
CA ASN A 193 -0.37 -13.46 6.72
C ASN A 193 -0.44 -14.66 5.76
N ILE A 194 -0.62 -15.89 6.29
CA ILE A 194 -0.75 -17.16 5.55
C ILE A 194 0.33 -17.38 4.47
N GLU A 195 1.49 -16.77 4.66
CA GLU A 195 2.61 -16.81 3.70
C GLU A 195 2.24 -16.36 2.28
N ILE A 196 1.21 -15.50 2.14
CA ILE A 196 0.59 -15.14 0.85
C ILE A 196 1.57 -14.60 -0.19
N SER A 197 2.67 -13.97 0.25
CA SER A 197 3.67 -13.42 -0.66
C SER A 197 4.45 -14.48 -1.44
N GLY A 198 4.41 -15.74 -1.00
CA GLY A 198 5.02 -16.89 -1.66
C GLY A 198 4.07 -17.69 -2.54
N SER A 199 2.82 -17.24 -2.70
CA SER A 199 1.79 -18.00 -3.41
C SER A 199 2.13 -18.18 -4.90
N GLU A 200 1.78 -19.33 -5.47
CA GLU A 200 2.10 -19.65 -6.88
C GLU A 200 1.28 -18.82 -7.87
N GLU A 201 0.10 -18.33 -7.46
CA GLU A 201 -0.74 -17.46 -8.29
C GLU A 201 -0.03 -16.14 -8.64
N LEU A 202 0.84 -15.65 -7.76
CA LEU A 202 1.65 -14.45 -8.02
C LEU A 202 2.65 -14.64 -9.16
N LYS A 203 3.03 -15.90 -9.47
CA LYS A 203 3.92 -16.26 -10.60
C LYS A 203 3.14 -16.63 -11.87
N SER A 204 1.82 -16.48 -11.88
CA SER A 204 0.97 -16.83 -13.01
C SER A 204 1.25 -15.97 -14.26
N SER A 205 0.80 -16.48 -15.42
CA SER A 205 0.85 -15.75 -16.69
C SER A 205 0.05 -14.45 -16.66
N ILE A 206 -0.97 -14.34 -15.79
CA ILE A 206 -1.76 -13.11 -15.60
C ILE A 206 -0.84 -11.99 -15.09
N THR A 207 -0.02 -12.26 -14.08
CA THR A 207 0.93 -11.28 -13.55
C THR A 207 1.94 -10.86 -14.62
N GLN A 208 2.50 -11.82 -15.35
CA GLN A 208 3.49 -11.55 -16.41
C GLN A 208 2.90 -10.69 -17.52
N HIS A 209 1.72 -11.04 -18.02
CA HIS A 209 1.03 -10.30 -19.09
C HIS A 209 0.66 -8.87 -18.65
N LEU A 210 0.19 -8.69 -17.41
CA LEU A 210 -0.13 -7.35 -16.89
C LEU A 210 1.13 -6.49 -16.70
N ALA A 211 2.24 -7.07 -16.25
CA ALA A 211 3.48 -6.32 -16.03
C ALA A 211 4.23 -5.99 -17.33
N GLN A 212 4.04 -6.79 -18.39
CA GLN A 212 4.81 -6.71 -19.63
C GLN A 212 4.97 -5.30 -20.22
N PRO A 213 3.92 -4.45 -20.31
CA PRO A 213 4.08 -3.10 -20.88
C PRO A 213 5.06 -2.22 -20.10
N LEU A 214 5.10 -2.36 -18.77
CA LEU A 214 5.96 -1.55 -17.91
C LEU A 214 7.36 -2.16 -17.73
N MET A 215 7.49 -3.48 -17.86
CA MET A 215 8.78 -4.17 -17.76
C MET A 215 9.69 -3.88 -18.97
N GLN A 216 9.12 -3.65 -20.15
CA GLN A 216 9.87 -3.28 -21.36
C GLN A 216 10.52 -1.90 -21.27
N GLU A 217 9.95 -0.99 -20.47
CA GLU A 217 10.51 0.34 -20.23
C GLU A 217 11.67 0.33 -19.22
N LEU A 218 11.80 -0.74 -18.42
CA LEU A 218 12.83 -0.88 -17.38
C LEU A 218 14.16 -1.46 -17.88
N THR A 219 14.20 -2.01 -19.09
CA THR A 219 15.45 -2.44 -19.72
C THR A 219 16.19 -1.23 -20.28
N PRO A 220 17.39 -0.86 -19.76
CA PRO A 220 18.19 0.17 -20.38
C PRO A 220 18.68 -0.30 -21.76
N LEU A 221 18.67 0.61 -22.73
CA LEU A 221 19.44 0.51 -23.98
C LEU A 221 20.93 0.26 -23.70
#